data_AF-J3LWM7-F1
#
_entry.id   AF-J3LWM7-F1
#
_cell.length_a   1.000
_cell.length_b   1.000
_cell.length_c   1.000
_cell.angle_alpha   90.00
_cell.angle_beta   90.00
_cell.angle_gamma   90.00
#
_symmetry.space_group_name_H-M   'P 1'
#
loop_
_entity.id
_entity.type
_entity.pdbx_description
1 polymer ?
#
loop_
_entity_poly.entity_id
_entity_poly.type
_entity_poly.pdbx_seq_one_letter_code
_entity_poly.pdbx_strand_id
1 'polypeptide(L)'
;MVVLLITLLLLLLQLQGHGAAVELPREWPVGDGEGWSMGVMGWPNFKPFKAGDVLLFKYKAGQHNVMAVRDPVAYSLCQFPPNATTYSSGDDRVTLAAGMTFFLCGVADHCTNGMKIWPSQLPN
;
A
#
# COMPACT_ATOMS: atom_id res chain seq x y z
N MET A 1 48.06 -17.92 18.83
CA MET A 1 46.92 -18.84 19.06
C MET A 1 45.63 -18.09 19.39
N VAL A 2 45.63 -17.16 20.37
CA VAL A 2 44.45 -16.35 20.73
C VAL A 2 43.91 -15.49 19.58
N VAL A 3 44.79 -14.84 18.80
CA VAL A 3 44.38 -14.02 17.64
C VAL A 3 43.68 -14.84 16.55
N LEU A 4 44.15 -16.06 16.29
CA LEU A 4 43.55 -17.01 15.34
C LEU A 4 42.17 -17.50 15.80
N LEU A 5 41.96 -17.66 17.11
CA LEU A 5 40.67 -18.05 17.68
C LEU A 5 39.65 -16.91 17.59
N ILE A 6 40.09 -15.66 17.80
CA ILE A 6 39.22 -14.47 17.67
C ILE A 6 38.82 -14.26 16.21
N THR A 7 39.75 -14.37 15.26
CA THR A 7 39.42 -14.21 13.83
C THR A 7 38.49 -15.31 13.33
N LEU A 8 38.67 -16.55 13.76
CA LEU A 8 37.78 -17.67 13.43
C LEU A 8 36.37 -17.47 14.03
N LEU A 9 36.27 -16.98 15.28
CA LEU A 9 34.98 -16.66 15.90
C LEU A 9 34.26 -15.56 15.13
N LEU A 10 34.96 -14.49 14.73
CA LEU A 10 34.38 -13.41 13.94
C LEU A 10 33.88 -13.88 12.56
N LEU A 11 34.64 -14.75 11.89
CA LEU A 11 34.25 -15.38 10.63
C LEU A 11 32.99 -16.26 10.78
N LEU A 12 32.86 -16.98 11.89
CA LEU A 12 31.68 -17.80 12.21
C LEU A 12 30.44 -16.94 12.50
N LEU A 13 30.60 -15.74 13.10
CA LEU A 13 29.49 -14.79 13.28
C LEU A 13 28.97 -14.21 11.94
N GLN A 14 29.84 -14.01 10.95
CA GLN A 14 29.39 -13.53 9.62
C GLN A 14 28.62 -14.59 8.82
N LEU A 15 28.71 -15.87 9.23
CA LEU A 15 28.01 -16.99 8.59
C LEU A 15 26.58 -17.20 9.13
N GLN A 16 26.11 -16.39 10.08
CA GLN A 16 24.71 -16.34 10.44
C GLN A 16 23.93 -15.74 9.27
N GLY A 17 23.49 -16.60 8.37
CA GLY A 17 22.90 -16.24 7.09
C GLY A 17 21.80 -15.18 7.22
N HIS A 18 21.88 -14.18 6.36
CA HIS A 18 20.73 -13.36 6.00
C HIS A 18 19.76 -14.26 5.22
N GLY A 19 18.99 -15.07 5.94
CA GLY A 19 17.83 -15.72 5.34
C GLY A 19 16.93 -14.61 4.85
N ALA A 20 16.81 -14.44 3.52
CA ALA A 20 15.75 -13.64 2.96
C ALA A 20 14.45 -14.32 3.40
N ALA A 21 13.78 -13.76 4.41
CA ALA A 21 12.46 -14.23 4.78
C ALA A 21 11.59 -14.10 3.53
N VAL A 22 10.99 -15.21 3.09
CA VAL A 22 9.96 -15.16 2.07
C VAL A 22 8.77 -14.47 2.71
N GLU A 23 8.66 -13.17 2.50
CA GLU A 23 7.50 -12.41 2.94
C GLU A 23 6.33 -12.71 2.01
N LEU A 24 5.28 -13.31 2.58
CA LEU A 24 4.02 -13.46 1.88
C LEU A 24 3.36 -12.08 1.72
N PRO A 25 2.59 -11.87 0.64
CA PRO A 25 1.78 -10.67 0.48
C PRO A 25 0.98 -10.36 1.74
N ARG A 26 1.10 -9.13 2.24
CA ARG A 26 0.30 -8.68 3.38
C ARG A 26 -1.03 -8.13 2.90
N GLU A 27 -2.07 -8.38 3.67
CA GLU A 27 -3.38 -7.75 3.46
C GLU A 27 -3.54 -6.53 4.38
N TRP A 28 -4.05 -5.44 3.81
CA TRP A 28 -4.23 -4.17 4.50
C TRP A 28 -5.69 -3.70 4.41
N PRO A 29 -6.46 -3.79 5.50
CA PRO A 29 -7.79 -3.18 5.58
C PRO A 29 -7.68 -1.66 5.52
N VAL A 30 -8.07 -1.07 4.38
CA VAL A 30 -7.97 0.37 4.18
C VAL A 30 -8.89 1.09 5.16
N GLY A 31 -8.34 2.03 5.93
CA GLY A 31 -9.05 2.75 6.99
C GLY A 31 -9.26 1.93 8.27
N ASP A 32 -8.61 0.78 8.40
CA ASP A 32 -8.72 -0.12 9.54
C ASP A 32 -10.20 -0.44 9.86
N GLY A 33 -10.70 -0.11 11.06
CA GLY A 33 -12.10 -0.36 11.45
C GLY A 33 -13.13 0.54 10.74
N GLU A 34 -12.70 1.71 10.24
CA GLU A 34 -13.58 2.71 9.61
C GLU A 34 -13.81 2.42 8.12
N GLY A 35 -13.01 1.54 7.53
CA GLY A 35 -13.11 1.17 6.13
C GLY A 35 -12.73 2.29 5.16
N TRP A 36 -13.13 2.13 3.90
CA TRP A 36 -12.95 3.14 2.87
C TRP A 36 -13.97 4.26 3.06
N SER A 37 -13.52 5.36 3.68
CA SER A 37 -14.38 6.47 4.13
C SER A 37 -13.69 7.85 3.99
N MET A 38 -14.42 8.92 4.32
CA MET A 38 -13.89 10.30 4.27
C MET A 38 -12.71 10.49 5.22
N GLY A 39 -11.74 11.35 4.84
CA GLY A 39 -10.58 11.66 5.69
C GLY A 39 -9.55 10.54 5.86
N VAL A 40 -9.68 9.42 5.14
CA VAL A 40 -8.76 8.26 5.21
C VAL A 40 -7.34 8.55 4.71
N MET A 41 -7.07 9.72 4.13
CA MET A 41 -5.78 10.09 3.54
C MET A 41 -4.54 9.91 4.42
N GLY A 42 -4.68 9.96 5.74
CA GLY A 42 -3.57 9.73 6.69
C GLY A 42 -3.32 8.26 7.04
N TRP A 43 -4.26 7.37 6.74
CA TRP A 43 -4.17 5.94 7.09
C TRP A 43 -2.91 5.22 6.57
N PRO A 44 -2.39 5.52 5.36
CA PRO A 44 -1.17 4.88 4.85
C PRO A 44 0.10 5.21 5.65
N ASN A 45 0.10 6.25 6.47
CA ASN A 45 1.31 6.72 7.13
C ASN A 45 1.96 5.63 8.00
N PHE A 46 3.28 5.51 7.89
CA PHE A 46 4.11 4.56 8.63
C PHE A 46 3.84 3.08 8.35
N LYS A 47 3.05 2.75 7.30
CA LYS A 47 2.84 1.37 6.87
C LYS A 47 3.89 0.96 5.83
N PRO A 48 4.60 -0.15 6.03
CA PRO A 48 5.65 -0.62 5.13
C PRO A 48 5.08 -1.39 3.93
N PHE A 49 4.32 -0.71 3.05
CA PHE A 49 3.73 -1.35 1.88
C PHE A 49 4.80 -1.90 0.94
N LYS A 50 4.50 -3.04 0.31
CA LYS A 50 5.34 -3.66 -0.73
C LYS A 50 4.52 -3.96 -1.97
N ALA A 51 5.21 -4.05 -3.12
CA ALA A 51 4.59 -4.59 -4.32
C ALA A 51 4.13 -6.03 -4.06
N GLY A 52 2.92 -6.36 -4.49
CA GLY A 52 2.28 -7.65 -4.23
C GLY A 52 1.35 -7.67 -3.01
N ASP A 53 1.47 -6.72 -2.07
CA ASP A 53 0.50 -6.56 -0.98
C ASP A 53 -0.91 -6.33 -1.51
N VAL A 54 -1.92 -6.65 -0.71
CA VAL A 54 -3.34 -6.51 -1.07
C VAL A 54 -3.98 -5.43 -0.21
N LEU A 55 -4.57 -4.42 -0.83
CA LEU A 55 -5.46 -3.46 -0.17
C LEU A 55 -6.90 -3.97 -0.18
N LEU A 56 -7.53 -3.98 0.99
CA LEU A 56 -8.92 -4.37 1.16
C LEU A 56 -9.78 -3.12 1.36
N PHE A 57 -10.60 -2.78 0.38
CA PHE A 57 -11.50 -1.65 0.43
C PHE A 57 -12.91 -2.13 0.79
N LYS A 58 -13.31 -1.84 2.04
CA LYS A 58 -14.66 -2.13 2.54
C LYS A 58 -15.49 -0.85 2.58
N TYR A 59 -16.65 -0.88 1.93
CA TYR A 59 -17.60 0.24 1.90
C TYR A 59 -18.97 -0.24 1.43
N LYS A 60 -20.02 0.57 1.63
CA LYS A 60 -21.34 0.23 1.10
C LYS A 60 -21.35 0.43 -0.42
N ALA A 61 -21.55 -0.66 -1.16
CA ALA A 61 -21.66 -0.63 -2.62
C ALA A 61 -22.67 0.44 -3.09
N GLY A 62 -22.31 1.19 -4.13
CA GLY A 62 -23.11 2.30 -4.65
C GLY A 62 -22.95 3.63 -3.90
N GLN A 63 -22.37 3.66 -2.70
CA GLN A 63 -22.03 4.92 -2.00
C GLN A 63 -20.63 5.41 -2.35
N HIS A 64 -19.72 4.47 -2.58
CA HIS A 64 -18.33 4.76 -2.93
C HIS A 64 -17.88 3.86 -4.07
N ASN A 65 -16.70 4.16 -4.58
CA ASN A 65 -15.95 3.33 -5.51
C ASN A 65 -14.46 3.50 -5.20
N VAL A 66 -13.62 2.69 -5.84
CA VAL A 66 -12.16 2.78 -5.77
C VAL A 66 -11.64 2.97 -7.18
N MET A 67 -11.01 4.11 -7.44
CA MET A 67 -10.35 4.40 -8.71
C MET A 67 -8.84 4.35 -8.51
N ALA A 68 -8.17 3.47 -9.23
CA ALA A 68 -6.71 3.35 -9.22
C ALA A 68 -6.11 4.19 -10.37
N VAL A 69 -5.22 5.13 -10.03
CA VAL A 69 -4.52 5.98 -11.00
C VAL A 69 -3.01 5.99 -10.74
N ARG A 70 -2.23 6.33 -11.77
CA ARG A 70 -0.76 6.46 -11.67
C ARG A 70 -0.27 7.91 -11.77
N ASP A 71 -1.15 8.84 -12.13
CA ASP A 71 -0.81 10.25 -12.29
C ASP A 71 -0.98 11.01 -10.95
N PRO A 72 0.10 11.58 -10.38
CA PRO A 72 0.02 12.38 -9.16
C PRO A 72 -0.82 13.66 -9.32
N VAL A 73 -0.91 14.22 -10.54
CA VAL A 73 -1.76 15.39 -10.81
C VAL A 73 -3.22 15.00 -10.68
N ALA A 74 -3.61 13.88 -11.28
CA ALA A 74 -4.95 13.33 -11.14
C ALA A 74 -5.31 13.04 -9.67
N TYR A 75 -4.38 12.50 -8.88
CA TYR A 75 -4.57 12.29 -7.45
C TYR A 75 -4.73 13.60 -6.65
N SER A 76 -3.89 14.59 -6.95
CA SER A 76 -3.91 15.88 -6.26
C SER A 76 -5.21 16.63 -6.53
N LEU A 77 -5.59 16.71 -7.82
CA LEU A 77 -6.73 17.48 -8.31
C LEU A 77 -8.05 16.71 -8.33
N CYS A 78 -8.06 15.46 -7.87
CA CYS A 78 -9.24 14.59 -7.93
C CYS A 78 -9.81 14.47 -9.36
N GLN A 79 -8.93 14.23 -10.33
CA GLN A 79 -9.32 14.02 -11.72
C GLN A 79 -9.41 12.53 -12.03
N PHE A 80 -10.34 12.19 -12.91
CA PHE A 80 -10.73 10.82 -13.19
C PHE A 80 -10.46 10.52 -14.68
N PRO A 81 -9.22 10.13 -15.02
CA PRO A 81 -8.90 9.88 -16.43
C PRO A 81 -9.71 8.67 -16.94
N PRO A 82 -10.14 8.66 -18.22
CA PRO A 82 -11.03 7.62 -18.76
C PRO A 82 -10.47 6.19 -18.67
N ASN A 83 -9.15 6.05 -18.53
CA ASN A 83 -8.44 4.78 -18.42
C ASN A 83 -8.20 4.34 -16.97
N ALA A 84 -8.72 5.05 -15.97
CA ALA A 84 -8.60 4.65 -14.57
C ALA A 84 -9.31 3.32 -14.33
N THR A 85 -8.62 2.39 -13.65
CA THR A 85 -9.27 1.14 -13.24
C THR A 85 -10.21 1.45 -12.08
N THR A 86 -11.49 1.06 -12.22
CA THR A 86 -12.52 1.34 -11.21
C THR A 86 -13.06 0.03 -10.63
N TYR A 87 -13.17 -0.01 -9.31
CA TYR A 87 -13.79 -1.07 -8.55
C TYR A 87 -15.00 -0.52 -7.77
N SER A 88 -16.04 -1.33 -7.62
CA SER A 88 -17.34 -0.87 -7.13
C SER A 88 -18.12 -1.92 -6.33
N SER A 89 -17.48 -3.02 -5.92
CA SER A 89 -18.18 -4.14 -5.27
C SER A 89 -18.57 -3.85 -3.81
N GLY A 90 -17.91 -2.88 -3.16
CA GLY A 90 -18.00 -2.67 -1.71
C GLY A 90 -17.07 -3.55 -0.87
N ASP A 91 -16.41 -4.51 -1.50
CA ASP A 91 -15.42 -5.42 -0.91
C ASP A 91 -14.29 -5.69 -1.91
N ASP A 92 -13.64 -4.61 -2.35
CA ASP A 92 -12.63 -4.72 -3.40
C ASP A 92 -11.28 -5.13 -2.82
N ARG A 93 -10.66 -6.12 -3.45
CA ARG A 93 -9.30 -6.59 -3.13
C ARG A 93 -8.39 -6.17 -4.26
N VAL A 94 -7.45 -5.26 -3.97
CA VAL A 94 -6.57 -4.69 -4.98
C VAL A 94 -5.12 -4.99 -4.66
N THR A 95 -4.47 -5.79 -5.50
CA THR A 95 -3.03 -6.06 -5.40
C THR A 95 -2.24 -4.82 -5.81
N LEU A 96 -1.31 -4.38 -4.96
CA LEU A 96 -0.41 -3.28 -5.23
C LEU A 96 0.60 -3.67 -6.29
N ALA A 97 0.49 -3.06 -7.48
CA ALA A 97 1.53 -3.13 -8.49
C ALA A 97 2.79 -2.41 -8.02
N ALA A 98 3.96 -2.80 -8.55
CA ALA A 98 5.20 -2.10 -8.26
C ALA A 98 5.14 -0.63 -8.70
N GLY A 99 5.75 0.23 -7.89
CA GLY A 99 5.82 1.66 -8.10
C GLY A 99 4.58 2.40 -7.63
N MET A 100 4.46 3.64 -8.09
CA MET A 100 3.45 4.56 -7.61
C MET A 100 2.06 4.22 -8.16
N THR A 101 1.11 4.00 -7.24
CA THR A 101 -0.32 3.87 -7.51
C THR A 101 -1.08 4.65 -6.44
N PHE A 102 -2.09 5.40 -6.86
CA PHE A 102 -2.97 6.19 -6.01
C PHE A 102 -4.39 5.63 -6.07
N PHE A 103 -5.13 5.76 -4.98
CA PHE A 103 -6.52 5.32 -4.89
C PHE A 103 -7.41 6.46 -4.46
N LEU A 104 -8.55 6.61 -5.14
CA LEU A 104 -9.46 7.75 -5.03
C LEU A 104 -10.91 7.25 -5.02
N CYS A 105 -11.81 7.98 -4.36
CA CYS A 105 -13.24 7.83 -4.61
C CYS A 105 -13.69 8.89 -5.62
N GLY A 106 -14.26 8.44 -6.74
CA GLY A 106 -14.77 9.31 -7.80
C GLY A 106 -16.22 9.75 -7.64
N VAL A 107 -16.83 9.48 -6.50
CA VAL A 107 -18.20 9.91 -6.23
C VAL A 107 -18.19 11.35 -5.73
N ALA A 108 -18.87 12.25 -6.46
CA ALA A 108 -19.09 13.65 -6.09
C ALA A 108 -17.81 14.35 -5.57
N ASP A 109 -17.84 14.87 -4.35
CA ASP A 109 -16.77 15.59 -3.66
C ASP A 109 -15.98 14.71 -2.68
N HIS A 110 -16.14 13.38 -2.73
CA HIS A 110 -15.52 12.47 -1.76
C HIS A 110 -13.99 12.55 -1.79
N CYS A 111 -13.38 12.56 -2.97
CA CYS A 111 -11.94 12.70 -3.11
C CYS A 111 -11.43 14.03 -2.53
N THR A 112 -12.13 15.13 -2.76
CA THR A 112 -11.75 16.45 -2.23
C THR A 112 -11.91 16.52 -0.71
N ASN A 113 -12.81 15.73 -0.14
CA ASN A 113 -12.99 15.54 1.31
C ASN A 113 -12.05 14.46 1.91
N GLY A 114 -10.95 14.14 1.22
CA GLY A 114 -9.89 13.29 1.75
C GLY A 114 -10.11 11.78 1.59
N MET A 115 -11.10 11.36 0.79
CA MET A 115 -11.31 9.96 0.42
C MET A 115 -10.36 9.54 -0.71
N LYS A 116 -9.07 9.62 -0.40
CA LYS A 116 -7.97 9.30 -1.30
C LYS A 116 -6.75 8.85 -0.50
N ILE A 117 -5.96 7.92 -1.02
CA ILE A 117 -4.73 7.45 -0.38
C ILE A 117 -3.58 7.30 -1.36
N TRP A 118 -2.38 7.45 -0.84
CA TRP A 118 -1.13 7.08 -1.49
C TRP A 118 -0.36 6.10 -0.60
N PRO A 119 -0.49 4.78 -0.84
CA PRO A 119 0.31 3.76 -0.17
C PRO A 119 1.74 3.79 -0.73
N SER A 120 2.61 4.59 -0.13
CA SER A 120 4.01 4.65 -0.52
C SER A 120 4.70 3.32 -0.23
N GLN A 121 5.27 2.72 -1.28
CA GLN A 121 5.99 1.45 -1.17
C GLN A 121 7.40 1.67 -0.64
N LEU A 122 7.89 0.75 0.18
CA LEU A 122 9.29 0.69 0.51
C LEU A 122 10.12 0.38 -0.76
N PRO A 123 11.34 0.94 -0.87
CA PRO A 123 12.25 0.52 -1.92
C PRO A 123 12.53 -0.99 -1.76
N ASN A 124 12.49 -1.70 -2.88
CA ASN A 124 12.86 -3.12 -2.95
C ASN A 124 14.34 -3.32 -2.65
#